data_AF-A0A6G3RNP3-F1
#
_entry.id   AF-A0A6G3RNP3-F1
#
_cell.length_a   1.000
_cell.length_b   1.000
_cell.length_c   1.000
_cell.angle_alpha   90.00
_cell.angle_beta   90.00
_cell.angle_gamma   90.00
#
_symmetry.space_group_name_H-M   'P 1'
#
loop_
_entity.id
_entity.type
_entity.pdbx_description
1 polymer ?
#
loop_
_entity_poly.entity_id
_entity_poly.type
_entity_poly.pdbx_seq_one_letter_code
_entity_poly.pdbx_strand_id
1 'polypeptide(L)'
;MASADAEEPSMQELIRRRGRAGFIGRRGELAVFRENFDVPPADLRHRFLFHVHGNAGVGKTSLVHELEQLARERGALTAYVDERVSSVPEALAAVSAEFARQGRRLKDLDQLLTTHRERRHEAEAVPVVPAQAAGEAPVAPAPSAGAMTAARASLVGLGLVPGVG
;
A
#
# COMPACT_ATOMS: atom_id res chain seq x y z
N MET A 1 -18.87 -31.49 26.70
CA MET A 1 -19.24 -30.08 26.48
C MET A 1 -18.01 -29.33 25.99
N ALA A 2 -18.00 -29.01 24.69
CA ALA A 2 -17.32 -27.91 24.00
C ALA A 2 -17.20 -28.34 22.52
N SER A 3 -18.26 -28.08 21.75
CA SER A 3 -18.21 -28.14 20.29
C SER A 3 -17.16 -27.15 19.83
N ALA A 4 -16.14 -27.63 19.11
CA ALA A 4 -15.37 -26.77 18.24
C ALA A 4 -16.25 -26.49 17.02
N ASP A 5 -16.81 -25.29 16.95
CA ASP A 5 -17.38 -24.75 15.73
C ASP A 5 -16.28 -24.70 14.67
N ALA A 6 -16.14 -25.80 13.92
CA ALA A 6 -15.41 -25.79 12.66
C ALA A 6 -16.26 -24.99 11.69
N GLU A 7 -16.05 -23.68 11.69
CA GLU A 7 -16.69 -22.72 10.78
C GLU A 7 -16.65 -23.29 9.36
N GLU A 8 -17.83 -23.60 8.80
CA GLU A 8 -17.91 -24.24 7.49
C GLU A 8 -17.21 -23.34 6.46
N PRO A 9 -16.28 -23.90 5.65
CA PRO A 9 -15.49 -23.10 4.73
C PRO A 9 -16.42 -22.37 3.75
N SER A 10 -16.28 -21.05 3.65
CA SER A 10 -17.10 -20.24 2.76
C SER A 10 -17.05 -20.73 1.31
N MET A 11 -18.09 -20.46 0.52
CA MET A 11 -18.10 -20.81 -0.91
C MET A 11 -16.86 -20.25 -1.65
N GLN A 12 -16.38 -19.06 -1.25
CA GLN A 12 -15.16 -18.46 -1.80
C GLN A 12 -13.90 -19.25 -1.42
N GLU A 13 -13.83 -19.75 -0.19
CA GLU A 13 -12.77 -20.62 0.31
C GLU A 13 -12.75 -21.94 -0.47
N LEU A 14 -13.93 -22.53 -0.71
CA LEU A 14 -14.08 -23.77 -1.48
C LEU A 14 -13.70 -23.58 -2.95
N ILE A 15 -14.09 -22.48 -3.59
CA ILE A 15 -13.70 -22.15 -4.97
C ILE A 15 -12.18 -21.96 -5.06
N ARG A 16 -11.57 -21.24 -4.11
CA ARG A 16 -10.11 -21.10 -4.02
C ARG A 16 -9.44 -22.46 -3.92
N ARG A 17 -9.87 -23.31 -2.98
CA ARG A 17 -9.34 -24.68 -2.78
C ARG A 17 -9.48 -25.54 -4.04
N ARG A 18 -10.59 -25.44 -4.78
CA ARG A 18 -10.81 -26.22 -6.00
C ARG A 18 -9.95 -25.76 -7.18
N GLY A 19 -9.65 -24.46 -7.27
CA GLY A 19 -8.63 -23.94 -8.18
C GLY A 19 -7.23 -24.54 -7.92
N ARG A 20 -6.90 -24.82 -6.64
CA ARG A 20 -5.63 -25.46 -6.24
C ARG A 20 -5.51 -26.91 -6.69
N ALA A 21 -6.60 -27.67 -6.68
CA ALA A 21 -6.61 -29.06 -7.15
C ALA A 21 -6.28 -29.19 -8.66
N GLY A 22 -6.47 -28.10 -9.42
CA GLY A 22 -6.06 -27.99 -10.83
C GLY A 22 -4.63 -27.45 -11.04
N PHE A 23 -3.91 -27.08 -9.98
CA PHE A 23 -2.51 -26.64 -10.06
C PHE A 23 -1.59 -27.86 -10.19
N ILE A 24 -1.47 -28.35 -11.41
CA ILE A 24 -0.69 -29.55 -11.77
C ILE A 24 0.67 -29.11 -12.32
N GLY A 25 1.74 -29.73 -11.81
CA GLY A 25 3.11 -29.26 -12.02
C GLY A 25 3.46 -28.16 -11.01
N ARG A 26 4.74 -27.80 -10.88
CA ARG A 26 5.26 -26.82 -9.91
C ARG A 26 5.51 -27.28 -8.47
N ARG A 27 5.41 -28.59 -8.19
CA ARG A 27 5.79 -29.14 -6.89
C ARG A 27 7.28 -28.92 -6.57
N GLY A 28 8.14 -28.92 -7.59
CA GLY A 28 9.58 -28.66 -7.42
C GLY A 28 9.83 -27.21 -6.95
N GLU A 29 9.21 -26.24 -7.61
CA GLU A 29 9.30 -24.82 -7.24
C GLU A 29 8.79 -24.57 -5.82
N LEU A 30 7.64 -25.16 -5.45
CA LEU A 30 7.11 -25.09 -4.09
C LEU A 30 8.04 -25.77 -3.08
N ALA A 31 8.65 -26.91 -3.43
CA ALA A 31 9.60 -27.60 -2.57
C ALA A 31 10.85 -26.75 -2.29
N VAL A 32 11.43 -26.13 -3.31
CA VAL A 32 12.60 -25.25 -3.16
C VAL A 32 12.29 -24.06 -2.25
N PHE A 33 11.13 -23.42 -2.43
CA PHE A 33 10.72 -22.31 -1.56
C PHE A 33 10.48 -22.78 -0.11
N ARG A 34 9.86 -23.94 0.05
CA ARG A 34 9.60 -24.53 1.37
C ARG A 34 10.88 -24.88 2.12
N GLU A 35 11.82 -25.53 1.45
CA GLU A 35 13.11 -25.93 2.02
C GLU A 35 13.94 -24.71 2.43
N ASN A 36 13.73 -23.54 1.81
CA ASN A 36 14.42 -22.30 2.18
C ASN A 36 14.14 -21.84 3.62
N PHE A 37 12.96 -22.17 4.17
CA PHE A 37 12.63 -21.88 5.57
C PHE A 37 13.41 -22.76 6.56
N ASP A 38 13.95 -23.88 6.10
CA ASP A 38 14.76 -24.80 6.92
C ASP A 38 16.25 -24.38 6.91
N VAL A 39 16.61 -23.36 6.10
CA VAL A 39 17.95 -22.78 6.03
C VAL A 39 17.99 -21.46 6.81
N PRO A 40 18.88 -21.29 7.81
CA PRO A 40 18.99 -20.05 8.57
C PRO A 40 19.35 -18.84 7.69
N PRO A 41 18.83 -17.62 7.96
CA PRO A 41 19.13 -16.43 7.15
C PRO A 41 20.61 -16.03 7.08
N ALA A 42 21.43 -16.44 8.05
CA ALA A 42 22.87 -16.18 8.06
C ALA A 42 23.67 -17.13 7.15
N ASP A 43 23.06 -18.23 6.69
CA ASP A 43 23.68 -19.18 5.77
C ASP A 43 23.60 -18.63 4.33
N LEU A 44 24.70 -18.71 3.59
CA LEU A 44 24.78 -18.25 2.19
C LEU A 44 23.85 -19.02 1.25
N ARG A 45 23.37 -20.20 1.66
CA ARG A 45 22.37 -20.98 0.91
C ARG A 45 20.97 -20.40 1.02
N HIS A 46 20.71 -19.54 2.01
CA HIS A 46 19.42 -18.90 2.20
C HIS A 46 19.13 -17.92 1.07
N ARG A 47 17.98 -18.07 0.43
CA ARG A 47 17.53 -17.23 -0.68
C ARG A 47 16.54 -16.20 -0.16
N PHE A 48 16.87 -14.92 -0.32
CA PHE A 48 16.00 -13.81 0.07
C PHE A 48 15.01 -13.41 -1.03
N LEU A 49 15.36 -13.63 -2.30
CA LEU A 49 14.56 -13.22 -3.45
C LEU A 49 14.25 -14.42 -4.35
N PHE A 50 12.96 -14.61 -4.59
CA PHE A 50 12.44 -15.54 -5.58
C PHE A 50 11.78 -14.75 -6.71
N HIS A 51 12.29 -14.90 -7.93
CA HIS A 51 11.73 -14.24 -9.12
C HIS A 51 10.99 -15.27 -9.97
N VAL A 52 9.68 -15.10 -10.11
CA VAL A 52 8.81 -15.99 -10.91
C VAL A 52 8.59 -15.38 -12.29
N HIS A 53 9.05 -16.08 -13.34
CA HIS A 53 8.89 -15.65 -14.73
C HIS A 53 8.30 -16.75 -15.61
N GLY A 54 7.80 -16.38 -16.79
CA GLY A 54 7.19 -17.31 -17.75
C GLY A 54 6.11 -16.65 -18.60
N ASN A 55 5.62 -17.39 -19.60
CA ASN A 55 4.63 -16.89 -20.56
C ASN A 55 3.30 -16.48 -19.89
N ALA A 56 2.48 -15.69 -20.58
CA ALA A 56 1.13 -15.39 -20.11
C ALA A 56 0.30 -16.67 -19.97
N GLY A 57 -0.61 -16.72 -19.00
CA GLY A 57 -1.51 -17.87 -18.79
C GLY A 57 -0.90 -19.11 -18.13
N VAL A 58 0.41 -19.16 -17.87
CA VAL A 58 1.07 -20.36 -17.29
C VAL A 58 0.87 -20.55 -15.77
N GLY A 59 0.02 -19.72 -15.14
CA GLY A 59 -0.30 -19.83 -13.71
C GLY A 59 0.70 -19.17 -12.74
N LYS A 60 1.43 -18.11 -13.16
CA LYS A 60 2.38 -17.40 -12.30
C LYS A 60 1.73 -16.82 -11.03
N THR A 61 0.60 -16.14 -11.19
CA THR A 61 -0.16 -15.57 -10.07
C THR A 61 -0.65 -16.66 -9.12
N SER A 62 -1.09 -17.80 -9.66
CA SER A 62 -1.46 -18.97 -8.85
C SER A 62 -0.27 -19.51 -8.07
N LEU A 63 0.91 -19.61 -8.69
CA LEU A 63 2.14 -20.02 -7.98
C LEU A 63 2.47 -19.04 -6.85
N VAL A 64 2.41 -17.72 -7.07
CA VAL A 64 2.68 -16.73 -6.03
C VAL A 64 1.71 -16.86 -4.86
N HIS A 65 0.42 -17.11 -5.10
CA HIS A 65 -0.54 -17.37 -4.03
C HIS A 65 -0.26 -18.68 -3.26
N GLU A 66 0.21 -19.73 -3.92
CA GLU A 66 0.64 -20.96 -3.23
C GLU A 66 1.89 -20.71 -2.37
N LEU A 67 2.85 -19.91 -2.85
CA LEU A 67 4.03 -19.51 -2.08
C LEU A 67 3.65 -18.66 -0.86
N GLU A 68 2.74 -17.70 -1.02
CA GLU A 68 2.18 -16.89 0.07
C GLU A 68 1.54 -17.77 1.15
N GLN A 69 0.68 -18.71 0.75
CA GLN A 69 0.03 -19.64 1.66
C GLN A 69 1.04 -20.51 2.41
N LEU A 70 2.02 -21.06 1.69
CA LEU A 70 3.08 -21.88 2.28
C LEU A 70 3.88 -21.08 3.31
N ALA A 71 4.24 -19.83 3.00
CA ALA A 71 4.93 -18.95 3.92
C ALA A 71 4.11 -18.71 5.20
N ARG A 72 2.79 -18.50 5.09
CA ARG A 72 1.89 -18.39 6.25
C ARG A 72 1.87 -19.66 7.10
N GLU A 73 1.81 -20.83 6.45
CA GLU A 73 1.83 -22.13 7.14
C GLU A 73 3.16 -22.37 7.87
N ARG A 74 4.26 -21.83 7.35
CA ARG A 74 5.58 -21.81 8.03
C ARG A 74 5.69 -20.72 9.11
N GLY A 75 4.61 -19.97 9.39
CA GLY A 75 4.55 -18.94 10.42
C GLY A 75 5.17 -17.60 10.03
N ALA A 76 5.45 -17.38 8.74
CA ALA A 76 5.97 -16.11 8.26
C ALA A 76 4.88 -15.03 8.22
N LEU A 77 5.26 -13.81 8.58
CA LEU A 77 4.43 -12.63 8.37
C LEU A 77 4.48 -12.26 6.89
N THR A 78 3.32 -12.28 6.23
CA THR A 78 3.22 -12.18 4.76
C THR A 78 2.38 -10.99 4.33
N ALA A 79 2.65 -10.42 3.15
CA ALA A 79 1.77 -9.47 2.49
C ALA A 79 1.81 -9.73 0.99
N TYR A 80 0.64 -9.64 0.35
CA TYR A 80 0.50 -9.76 -1.10
C TYR A 80 0.07 -8.40 -1.66
N VAL A 81 0.79 -7.94 -2.69
CA VAL A 81 0.53 -6.67 -3.38
C VAL A 81 0.51 -6.97 -4.87
N ASP A 82 -0.56 -6.56 -5.56
CA ASP A 82 -0.76 -6.76 -6.99
C ASP A 82 -0.74 -5.43 -7.76
N GLU A 83 -1.01 -5.49 -9.07
CA GLU A 83 -1.04 -4.32 -9.94
C GLU A 83 -2.13 -3.29 -9.62
N ARG A 84 -3.01 -3.51 -8.63
CA ARG A 84 -4.06 -2.55 -8.27
C ARG A 84 -3.51 -1.35 -7.52
N VAL A 85 -2.36 -1.49 -6.86
CA VAL A 85 -1.72 -0.36 -6.19
C VAL A 85 -0.97 0.50 -7.21
N SER A 86 -1.19 1.81 -7.13
CA SER A 86 -0.69 2.79 -8.09
C SER A 86 0.49 3.62 -7.56
N SER A 87 0.84 3.46 -6.28
CA SER A 87 1.90 4.23 -5.63
C SER A 87 2.56 3.49 -4.47
N VAL A 88 3.76 3.92 -4.09
CA VAL A 88 4.51 3.36 -2.95
C VAL A 88 3.73 3.49 -1.63
N PRO A 89 3.12 4.65 -1.28
CA PRO A 89 2.31 4.76 -0.06
C PRO A 89 1.10 3.82 -0.06
N GLU A 90 0.49 3.58 -1.22
CA GLU A 90 -0.62 2.63 -1.36
C GLU A 90 -0.17 1.19 -1.16
N ALA A 91 0.99 0.81 -1.71
CA ALA A 91 1.60 -0.50 -1.47
C ALA A 91 1.93 -0.71 0.02
N LEU A 92 2.52 0.29 0.69
CA LEU A 92 2.82 0.23 2.12
C LEU A 92 1.54 0.13 2.97
N ALA A 93 0.46 0.80 2.58
CA ALA A 93 -0.84 0.67 3.23
C ALA A 93 -1.41 -0.74 3.09
N ALA A 94 -1.31 -1.35 1.90
CA ALA A 94 -1.73 -2.74 1.68
C ALA A 94 -0.93 -3.72 2.56
N VAL A 95 0.40 -3.54 2.65
CA VAL A 95 1.26 -4.34 3.53
C VAL A 95 0.86 -4.18 5.00
N SER A 96 0.66 -2.95 5.49
CA SER A 96 0.23 -2.70 6.87
C SER A 96 -1.11 -3.40 7.17
N ALA A 97 -2.07 -3.31 6.24
CA ALA A 97 -3.37 -3.94 6.38
C ALA A 97 -3.31 -5.48 6.40
N GLU A 98 -2.42 -6.10 5.61
CA GLU A 98 -2.20 -7.55 5.64
C GLU A 98 -1.56 -8.01 6.96
N PHE A 99 -0.56 -7.27 7.46
CA PHE A 99 0.08 -7.58 8.72
C PHE A 99 -0.89 -7.42 9.89
N ALA A 100 -1.72 -6.38 9.86
CA ALA A 100 -2.76 -6.14 10.84
C ALA A 100 -3.76 -7.30 10.94
N ARG A 101 -4.12 -7.90 9.81
CA ARG A 101 -4.98 -9.10 9.73
C ARG A 101 -4.32 -10.35 10.30
N GLN A 102 -2.99 -10.41 10.29
CA GLN A 102 -2.18 -11.44 10.94
C GLN A 102 -1.82 -11.11 12.40
N GLY A 103 -2.47 -10.10 13.00
CA GLY A 103 -2.27 -9.71 14.39
C GLY A 103 -1.03 -8.84 14.64
N ARG A 104 -0.35 -8.36 13.59
CA ARG A 104 0.85 -7.50 13.70
C ARG A 104 0.56 -6.10 13.18
N ARG A 105 0.30 -5.17 14.10
CA ARG A 105 0.06 -3.75 13.76
C ARG A 105 1.37 -2.97 13.63
N LEU A 106 1.45 -2.10 12.63
CA LEU A 106 2.59 -1.19 12.38
C LEU A 106 2.17 0.26 12.68
N LYS A 107 2.00 0.60 13.97
CA LYS A 107 1.41 1.89 14.40
C LYS A 107 2.11 3.12 13.82
N ASP A 108 3.44 3.13 13.84
CA ASP A 108 4.23 4.26 13.34
C ASP A 108 4.04 4.44 11.81
N LEU A 109 3.97 3.33 11.07
CA LEU A 109 3.68 3.35 9.64
C LEU A 109 2.26 3.85 9.37
N ASP A 110 1.27 3.38 10.13
CA ASP A 110 -0.12 3.82 10.00
C ASP A 110 -0.26 5.33 10.22
N GLN A 111 0.47 5.88 11.19
CA GLN A 111 0.52 7.32 11.45
C GLN A 111 1.15 8.09 10.29
N LEU A 112 2.31 7.65 9.79
CA LEU A 112 2.97 8.28 8.65
C LEU A 112 2.10 8.26 7.38
N LEU A 113 1.39 7.16 7.13
CA LEU A 113 0.46 7.05 5.99
C LEU A 113 -0.75 7.97 6.14
N THR A 114 -1.22 8.19 7.36
CA THR A 114 -2.32 9.13 7.65
C THR A 114 -1.89 10.56 7.33
N THR A 115 -0.75 10.99 7.89
CA THR A 115 -0.18 12.31 7.59
C THR A 115 0.11 12.50 6.10
N HIS A 116 0.56 11.45 5.40
CA HIS A 116 0.77 11.51 3.96
C HIS A 116 -0.54 11.78 3.19
N ARG A 117 -1.63 11.08 3.53
CA ARG A 117 -2.94 11.27 2.90
C ARG A 117 -3.50 12.66 3.14
N GLU A 118 -3.39 13.16 4.38
CA GLU A 118 -3.81 14.52 4.74
C GLU A 118 -3.09 15.56 3.88
N ARG A 119 -1.76 15.51 3.83
CA ARG A 119 -0.94 16.43 3.01
C ARG A 119 -1.26 16.33 1.51
N ARG A 120 -1.52 15.11 1.01
CA ARG A 120 -1.92 14.91 -0.38
C ARG A 120 -3.26 15.58 -0.66
N HIS A 121 -4.25 15.39 0.22
CA HIS A 121 -5.56 16.03 0.08
C HIS A 121 -5.47 17.55 0.18
N GLU A 122 -4.66 18.09 1.10
CA GLU A 122 -4.40 19.52 1.19
C GLU A 122 -3.80 20.07 -0.11
N ALA A 123 -2.84 19.37 -0.70
CA ALA A 123 -2.22 19.77 -1.96
C ALA A 123 -3.18 19.69 -3.17
N GLU A 124 -4.06 18.68 -3.22
CA GLU A 124 -5.08 18.53 -4.27
C GLU A 124 -6.22 19.54 -4.13
N ALA A 125 -6.51 19.99 -2.90
CA ALA A 125 -7.56 20.97 -2.62
C ALA A 125 -7.15 22.42 -2.94
N VAL A 126 -5.86 22.69 -3.22
CA VAL A 126 -5.40 24.00 -3.68
C VAL A 126 -6.01 24.28 -5.06
N PRO A 127 -6.87 25.30 -5.21
CA PRO A 127 -7.42 25.64 -6.51
C PRO A 127 -6.29 25.98 -7.47
N VAL A 128 -6.21 25.26 -8.59
CA VAL A 128 -5.40 25.69 -9.74
C VAL A 128 -6.05 26.96 -10.26
N VAL A 129 -5.54 28.12 -9.82
CA VAL A 129 -5.90 29.39 -10.43
C VAL A 129 -5.31 29.32 -11.84
N PRO A 130 -6.14 29.26 -12.90
CA PRO A 130 -5.58 29.32 -14.24
C PRO A 130 -4.80 30.64 -14.31
N ALA A 131 -3.53 30.55 -14.70
CA ALA A 131 -2.78 31.72 -15.13
C ALA A 131 -3.49 32.24 -16.38
N GLN A 132 -4.53 33.05 -16.18
CA GLN A 132 -5.16 33.79 -17.26
C GLN A 132 -4.05 34.59 -17.90
N ALA A 133 -3.85 34.31 -19.18
CA ALA A 133 -2.93 35.00 -20.05
C ALA A 133 -3.00 36.50 -19.75
N ALA A 134 -1.82 37.10 -19.54
CA ALA A 134 -1.65 38.53 -19.60
C ALA A 134 -2.19 39.02 -20.96
N GLY A 135 -3.41 39.52 -20.95
CA GLY A 135 -4.15 39.90 -22.14
C GLY A 135 -5.46 40.55 -21.74
N GLU A 136 -5.44 41.89 -21.72
CA GLU A 136 -6.56 42.82 -21.57
C GLU A 136 -7.20 42.95 -20.18
N ALA A 137 -6.98 44.15 -19.60
CA ALA A 137 -7.60 44.60 -18.37
C ALA A 137 -9.11 44.82 -18.54
N PRO A 138 -9.97 44.26 -17.67
CA PRO A 138 -11.27 44.83 -17.40
C PRO A 138 -11.13 45.85 -16.25
N VAL A 139 -11.64 47.06 -16.47
CA VAL A 139 -11.80 48.09 -15.45
C VAL A 139 -12.67 47.53 -14.32
N ALA A 140 -12.05 47.18 -13.19
CA ALA A 140 -12.75 46.80 -11.98
C ALA A 140 -13.31 48.06 -11.28
N PRO A 141 -14.55 48.05 -10.75
CA PRO A 141 -15.03 49.13 -9.91
C PRO A 141 -14.19 49.21 -8.63
N ALA A 142 -13.88 50.44 -8.22
CA ALA A 142 -12.98 50.73 -7.11
C ALA A 142 -13.41 49.98 -5.83
N PRO A 143 -12.48 49.28 -5.14
CA PRO A 143 -12.78 48.59 -3.90
C PRO A 143 -13.12 49.63 -2.82
N SER A 144 -14.22 49.42 -2.10
CA SER A 144 -14.59 50.25 -0.95
C SER A 144 -13.52 50.15 0.14
N ALA A 145 -13.36 51.23 0.91
CA ALA A 145 -12.30 51.37 1.93
C ALA A 145 -12.25 50.25 2.98
N GLY A 146 -13.34 49.49 3.17
CA GLY A 146 -13.38 48.33 4.08
C GLY A 146 -12.68 47.06 3.56
N ALA A 147 -12.49 46.91 2.25
CA ALA A 147 -11.89 45.70 1.67
C ALA A 147 -10.35 45.68 1.73
N MET A 148 -9.71 46.84 1.88
CA MET A 148 -8.24 46.98 1.88
C MET A 148 -7.59 46.61 3.23
N THR A 149 -8.33 46.59 4.34
CA THR A 149 -7.79 46.20 5.66
C THR A 149 -7.68 44.69 5.86
N ALA A 150 -8.56 43.89 5.24
CA ALA A 150 -8.52 42.43 5.37
C ALA A 150 -7.34 41.79 4.63
N ALA A 151 -6.96 42.33 3.47
CA ALA A 151 -5.88 41.76 2.64
C ALA A 151 -4.46 42.03 3.17
N ARG A 152 -4.26 43.03 4.05
CA ARG A 152 -2.94 43.34 4.62
C ARG A 152 -2.61 42.56 5.89
N ALA A 153 -3.58 41.93 6.55
CA ALA A 153 -3.35 41.13 7.74
C ALA A 153 -2.79 39.73 7.44
N SER A 154 -3.05 39.18 6.24
CA SER A 154 -2.66 37.82 5.86
C SER A 154 -1.23 37.67 5.34
N LEU A 155 -0.55 38.76 5.00
CA LEU A 155 0.81 38.73 4.41
C LEU A 155 1.96 38.92 5.42
N VAL A 156 1.67 39.09 6.72
CA VAL A 156 2.72 39.23 7.76
C VAL A 156 2.95 37.92 8.55
N GLY A 157 2.04 36.96 8.51
CA GLY A 157 2.12 35.74 9.33
C GLY A 157 2.99 34.59 8.80
N LEU A 158 3.47 34.65 7.55
CA LEU A 158 4.20 33.55 6.89
C LEU A 158 5.74 33.71 6.91
N GLY A 159 6.28 34.62 7.72
CA GLY A 159 7.70 35.00 7.68
C GLY A 159 8.55 34.68 8.92
N LEU A 160 8.08 33.94 9.91
CA LEU A 160 8.87 33.57 11.08
C LEU A 160 9.09 32.06 11.15
N VAL A 161 10.01 31.58 10.30
CA VAL A 161 10.78 30.36 10.54
C VAL A 161 12.09 30.79 11.20
N PRO A 162 12.28 30.63 12.52
CA PRO A 162 13.60 30.71 13.11
C PRO A 162 14.33 29.40 12.78
N GLY A 163 15.30 29.48 11.88
CA GLY A 163 16.29 28.44 11.66
C GLY A 163 17.56 28.70 12.47
N VAL A 164 18.19 27.59 12.86
CA VAL A 164 19.61 27.38 13.18
C VAL A 164 20.06 27.70 14.61
N GLY A 165 20.50 26.64 15.31
CA GLY A 165 21.18 26.65 16.61
C GLY A 165 21.13 25.29 17.27
#